data_AF-A0A737KH10-F1
#
_entry.id   AF-A0A737KH10-F1
#
_cell.length_a   1.000
_cell.length_b   1.000
_cell.length_c   1.000
_cell.angle_alpha   90.00
_cell.angle_beta   90.00
_cell.angle_gamma   90.00
#
_symmetry.space_group_name_H-M   'P 1'
#
loop_
_entity.id
_entity.type
_entity.pdbx_description
1 polymer ?
#
loop_
_entity_poly.entity_id
_entity_poly.type
_entity_poly.pdbx_seq_one_letter_code
_entity_poly.pdbx_strand_id
1 'polypeptide(L)'
;MKKQLAYASNCSDSLYSYIYRTLQKRAGDENESLYQQAISRCRTAKQKKKLAGYYAGPWQLLFNAWCNNRVPNTAVLALLLQQCLSHFQCEEVIAAWQ
;
A
#
# COMPACT_ATOMS: atom_id res chain seq x y z
N MET A 1 15.53 18.59 22.04
CA MET A 1 14.17 18.19 21.64
C MET A 1 14.25 16.81 20.99
N LYS A 2 13.58 15.79 21.54
CA LYS A 2 13.39 14.52 20.81
C LYS A 2 12.52 14.85 19.59
N LYS A 3 13.00 14.59 18.37
CA LYS A 3 12.15 14.74 17.17
C LYS A 3 10.97 13.78 17.33
N GLN A 4 9.79 14.32 17.58
CA GLN A 4 8.57 13.53 17.55
C GLN A 4 8.38 13.07 16.10
N LEU A 5 8.19 11.76 15.92
CA LEU A 5 7.91 11.21 14.60
C LEU A 5 6.53 11.69 14.14
N ALA A 6 6.44 12.02 12.85
CA ALA A 6 5.19 12.37 12.21
C ALA A 6 4.57 11.12 11.58
N TYR A 7 3.28 10.92 11.82
CA TYR A 7 2.40 9.87 11.32
C TYR A 7 1.26 10.50 10.51
N ALA A 8 0.33 9.69 10.02
CA ALA A 8 -0.84 10.16 9.31
C ALA A 8 -1.66 11.16 10.15
N SER A 9 -1.83 10.90 11.46
CA SER A 9 -2.67 11.70 12.36
C SER A 9 -2.12 13.07 12.74
N ASN A 10 -0.83 13.35 12.55
CA ASN A 10 -0.19 14.57 13.05
C ASN A 10 0.70 15.25 11.99
N CYS A 11 0.37 15.08 10.70
CA CYS A 11 1.01 15.81 9.61
C CYS A 11 0.14 16.91 9.05
N SER A 12 0.74 17.82 8.27
CA SER A 12 -0.02 18.88 7.59
C SER A 12 -0.97 18.27 6.56
N ASP A 13 -2.11 18.93 6.32
CA ASP A 13 -3.10 18.49 5.33
C ASP A 13 -2.51 18.28 3.93
N SER A 14 -1.53 19.12 3.56
CA SER A 14 -0.80 19.01 2.30
C SER A 14 0.01 17.71 2.20
N LEU A 15 0.73 17.35 3.27
CA LEU A 15 1.54 16.14 3.31
C LEU A 15 0.64 14.90 3.39
N TYR A 16 -0.40 14.95 4.22
CA TYR A 16 -1.39 13.89 4.31
C TYR A 16 -2.00 13.61 2.94
N SER A 17 -2.50 14.66 2.27
CA SER A 17 -3.13 14.54 0.96
C SER A 17 -2.18 13.98 -0.09
N TYR A 18 -0.91 14.39 -0.07
CA TYR A 18 0.11 13.87 -0.98
C TYR A 18 0.35 12.38 -0.76
N ILE A 19 0.63 11.96 0.49
CA ILE A 19 0.90 10.55 0.82
C ILE A 19 -0.33 9.70 0.53
N TYR A 20 -1.52 10.14 0.95
CA TYR A 20 -2.77 9.44 0.72
C TYR A 20 -3.04 9.19 -0.76
N ARG A 21 -3.01 10.24 -1.59
CA ARG A 21 -3.29 10.12 -3.04
C ARG A 21 -2.26 9.23 -3.73
N THR A 22 -1.00 9.33 -3.34
CA THR A 22 0.08 8.53 -3.93
C THR A 22 -0.08 7.04 -3.58
N LEU A 23 -0.32 6.73 -2.30
CA LEU A 23 -0.55 5.35 -1.85
C LEU A 23 -1.84 4.77 -2.44
N GLN A 24 -2.93 5.53 -2.45
CA GLN A 24 -4.20 5.11 -3.05
C GLN A 24 -4.02 4.75 -4.53
N LYS A 25 -3.29 5.59 -5.28
CA LYS A 25 -3.01 5.32 -6.69
C LYS A 25 -2.18 4.04 -6.87
N ARG A 26 -1.09 3.88 -6.13
CA ARG A 26 -0.21 2.71 -6.24
C ARG A 26 -0.91 1.41 -5.85
N ALA A 27 -1.67 1.44 -4.76
CA ALA A 27 -2.47 0.30 -4.33
C ALA A 27 -3.53 -0.06 -5.38
N GLY A 28 -4.23 0.94 -5.94
CA GLY A 28 -5.20 0.72 -7.03
C GLY A 28 -4.57 0.09 -8.28
N ASP A 29 -3.49 0.67 -8.78
CA ASP A 29 -2.78 0.17 -9.97
C ASP A 29 -2.25 -1.26 -9.75
N GLU A 30 -1.70 -1.57 -8.57
CA GLU A 30 -1.21 -2.91 -8.22
C GLU A 30 -2.34 -3.93 -8.09
N ASN A 31 -3.42 -3.59 -7.37
CA ASN A 31 -4.55 -4.48 -7.15
C ASN A 31 -5.23 -4.83 -8.48
N GLU A 32 -5.38 -3.86 -9.39
CA GLU A 32 -5.88 -4.10 -10.75
C GLU A 32 -4.94 -5.02 -11.53
N SER A 33 -3.62 -4.78 -11.49
CA SER A 33 -2.64 -5.65 -12.14
C SER A 33 -2.72 -7.10 -11.65
N LEU A 34 -2.85 -7.30 -10.33
CA LEU A 34 -3.03 -8.63 -9.73
C LEU A 34 -4.31 -9.30 -10.21
N TYR A 35 -5.41 -8.55 -10.27
CA TYR A 35 -6.68 -9.05 -10.82
C TYR A 35 -6.54 -9.46 -12.29
N GLN A 36 -5.92 -8.62 -13.12
CA GLN A 36 -5.70 -8.90 -14.54
C GLN A 36 -4.80 -10.12 -14.77
N GLN A 37 -3.76 -10.28 -13.96
CA GLN A 37 -2.91 -11.47 -14.00
C GLN A 37 -3.70 -12.73 -13.63
N ALA A 38 -4.58 -12.66 -12.63
CA ALA A 38 -5.40 -13.79 -12.22
C ALA A 38 -6.44 -14.15 -13.30
N ILE A 39 -7.13 -13.16 -13.88
CA ILE A 39 -8.18 -13.40 -14.88
C ILE A 39 -7.61 -13.86 -16.23
N SER A 40 -6.40 -13.42 -16.62
CA SER A 40 -5.76 -13.85 -17.87
C SER A 40 -5.50 -15.35 -17.94
N ARG A 41 -5.38 -16.01 -16.78
CA ARG A 41 -5.19 -17.47 -16.66
C ARG A 41 -6.50 -18.24 -16.76
N CYS A 42 -7.65 -17.56 -16.71
CA CYS A 42 -8.97 -18.20 -16.75
C CYS A 42 -9.44 -18.45 -18.18
N ARG A 43 -9.93 -19.67 -18.43
CA ARG A 43 -10.46 -20.08 -19.73
C ARG A 43 -11.98 -20.09 -19.78
N THR A 44 -12.65 -20.14 -18.64
CA THR A 44 -14.11 -20.27 -18.54
C THR A 44 -14.74 -19.18 -17.69
N ALA A 45 -16.01 -18.84 -17.98
CA ALA A 45 -16.78 -17.89 -17.18
C ALA A 45 -16.89 -18.30 -15.70
N LYS A 46 -16.98 -19.61 -15.43
CA LYS A 46 -17.00 -20.15 -14.06
C LYS A 46 -15.70 -19.87 -13.31
N GLN A 47 -14.54 -19.98 -13.96
CA GLN A 47 -13.25 -19.64 -13.36
C GLN A 47 -13.14 -18.13 -13.11
N LYS A 48 -13.54 -17.29 -14.08
CA LYS A 48 -13.54 -15.83 -13.91
C LYS A 48 -14.42 -15.39 -12.74
N LYS A 49 -15.62 -15.97 -12.60
CA LYS A 49 -16.53 -15.67 -11.48
C LYS A 49 -15.94 -16.05 -10.11
N LYS A 50 -15.14 -17.13 -10.03
CA LYS A 50 -14.43 -17.52 -8.80
C LYS A 50 -13.30 -16.56 -8.42
N LEU A 51 -12.73 -15.85 -9.40
CA LEU A 51 -11.70 -14.85 -9.19
C LEU A 51 -12.27 -13.44 -8.96
N ALA A 52 -13.59 -13.28 -8.97
CA ALA A 52 -14.20 -12.04 -8.51
C ALA A 52 -13.90 -11.89 -7.02
N GLY A 53 -13.24 -10.82 -6.64
CA GLY A 53 -12.82 -10.61 -5.25
C GLY A 53 -11.85 -9.46 -5.09
N TYR A 54 -11.45 -9.24 -3.85
CA TYR A 54 -10.49 -8.22 -3.48
C TYR A 54 -9.07 -8.74 -3.61
N TYR A 55 -8.25 -8.01 -4.36
CA TYR A 55 -6.81 -8.24 -4.50
C TYR A 55 -6.10 -7.15 -3.73
N ALA A 56 -5.18 -7.52 -2.84
CA ALA A 56 -4.39 -6.57 -2.06
C ALA A 56 -2.91 -6.93 -2.18
N GLY A 57 -2.16 -6.10 -2.90
CA GLY A 57 -0.72 -6.20 -2.94
C GLY A 57 -0.03 -5.44 -1.79
N PRO A 58 1.32 -5.48 -1.75
CA PRO A 58 2.14 -4.78 -0.76
C PRO A 58 1.80 -3.29 -0.60
N TRP A 59 1.47 -2.57 -1.67
CA TRP A 59 1.11 -1.15 -1.58
C TRP A 59 -0.16 -0.92 -0.77
N GLN A 60 -1.13 -1.82 -0.89
CA GLN A 60 -2.36 -1.77 -0.11
C GLN A 60 -2.11 -2.06 1.38
N LEU A 61 -1.18 -2.96 1.70
CA LEU A 61 -0.76 -3.24 3.08
C LEU A 61 -0.08 -2.03 3.70
N LEU A 62 0.88 -1.42 2.99
CA LEU A 62 1.54 -0.19 3.43
C LEU A 62 0.53 0.93 3.64
N PHE A 63 -0.42 1.08 2.71
CA PHE A 63 -1.46 2.10 2.79
C PHE A 63 -2.32 1.94 4.05
N ASN A 64 -2.78 0.72 4.31
CA ASN A 64 -3.54 0.42 5.51
C ASN A 64 -2.71 0.67 6.79
N ALA A 65 -1.45 0.27 6.82
CA ALA A 65 -0.58 0.49 7.97
C ALA A 65 -0.38 1.98 8.26
N TRP A 66 -0.15 2.79 7.22
CA TRP A 66 0.02 4.23 7.36
C TRP A 66 -1.26 4.92 7.84
N CYS A 67 -2.41 4.60 7.24
CA CYS A 67 -3.71 5.14 7.68
C CYS A 67 -4.01 4.82 9.16
N ASN A 68 -3.52 3.69 9.66
CA ASN A 68 -3.66 3.28 11.06
C ASN A 68 -2.52 3.78 11.97
N ASN A 69 -1.70 4.74 11.53
CA ASN A 69 -0.54 5.27 12.26
C ASN A 69 0.48 4.21 12.70
N ARG A 70 0.56 3.07 12.01
CA ARG A 70 1.52 2.00 12.34
C ARG A 70 2.91 2.24 11.77
N VAL A 71 3.03 3.14 10.79
CA VAL A 71 4.30 3.51 10.17
C VAL A 71 4.40 5.04 10.08
N PRO A 72 5.56 5.64 10.38
CA PRO A 72 5.74 7.08 10.29
C PRO A 72 5.85 7.54 8.84
N ASN A 73 5.53 8.81 8.59
CA ASN A 73 5.55 9.43 7.26
C ASN A 73 6.91 9.32 6.59
N THR A 74 8.01 9.39 7.36
CA THR A 74 9.38 9.27 6.84
C THR A 74 9.64 7.90 6.23
N ALA A 75 9.17 6.82 6.85
CA ALA A 75 9.32 5.47 6.33
C ALA A 75 8.50 5.27 5.05
N VAL A 76 7.26 5.79 5.03
CA VAL A 76 6.39 5.75 3.85
C VAL A 76 7.00 6.52 2.69
N LEU A 77 7.48 7.75 2.93
CA LEU A 77 8.11 8.57 1.89
C LEU A 77 9.34 7.89 1.29
N ALA A 78 10.15 7.20 2.09
CA ALA A 78 11.29 6.43 1.60
C ALA A 78 10.87 5.28 0.67
N LEU A 79 9.78 4.57 1.00
CA LEU A 79 9.24 3.53 0.13
C LEU A 79 8.62 4.10 -1.14
N LEU A 80 7.97 5.27 -1.08
CA LEU A 80 7.38 5.92 -2.26
C LEU A 80 8.42 6.30 -3.32
N LEU A 81 9.71 6.40 -2.98
CA LEU A 81 10.79 6.60 -3.97
C LEU A 81 11.02 5.38 -4.87
N GLN A 82 10.55 4.20 -4.46
CA GLN A 82 10.76 2.96 -5.17
C GLN A 82 9.66 2.75 -6.21
N GLN A 83 9.98 2.14 -7.35
CA GLN A 83 8.98 1.84 -8.38
C GLN A 83 8.08 0.66 -7.98
N CYS A 84 8.66 -0.34 -7.30
CA CYS A 84 8.00 -1.56 -6.88
C CYS A 84 8.20 -1.73 -5.36
N LEU A 85 7.27 -2.43 -4.72
CA LEU A 85 7.36 -2.81 -3.31
C LEU A 85 7.11 -4.30 -3.19
N SER A 86 8.03 -5.02 -2.54
CA SER A 86 7.83 -6.44 -2.26
C SER A 86 7.03 -6.65 -0.97
N HIS A 87 6.37 -7.80 -0.85
CA HIS A 87 5.63 -8.15 0.37
C HIS A 87 6.55 -8.20 1.59
N PHE A 88 7.69 -8.87 1.44
CA PHE A 88 8.71 -9.01 2.49
C PHE A 88 9.19 -7.66 3.01
N GLN A 89 9.59 -6.76 2.10
CA GLN A 89 10.05 -5.42 2.48
C GLN A 89 8.95 -4.61 3.17
N CYS A 90 7.70 -4.72 2.71
CA CYS A 90 6.57 -4.04 3.35
C CYS A 90 6.35 -4.56 4.78
N GLU A 91 6.41 -5.87 5.00
CA GLU A 91 6.28 -6.48 6.32
C GLU A 91 7.42 -6.09 7.25
N GLU A 92 8.67 -6.11 6.77
CA GLU A 92 9.83 -5.68 7.56
C GLU A 92 9.70 -4.22 8.02
N VAL A 93 9.28 -3.32 7.12
CA VAL A 93 9.08 -1.92 7.49
C VAL A 93 7.97 -1.79 8.51
N ILE A 94 6.83 -2.47 8.32
CA ILE A 94 5.73 -2.39 9.30
C ILE A 94 6.18 -2.92 10.66
N ALA A 95 6.88 -4.07 10.70
CA ALA A 95 7.36 -4.70 11.93
C ALA A 95 8.38 -3.82 12.67
N ALA A 96 9.22 -3.08 11.96
CA ALA A 96 10.21 -2.17 12.56
C ALA A 96 9.59 -0.99 13.34
N TRP A 97 8.28 -0.74 13.19
CA TRP A 97 7.55 0.37 13.82
C TRP A 97 6.39 -0.06 14.72
N GLN A 98 6.28 -1.37 15.03
CA GLN A 98 5.38 -1.90 16.05
C GLN A 98 6.01 -1.84 17.44
#